data_AF-A0A920J7T0-F1
#
_entry.id   AF-A0A920J7T0-F1
#
_cell.length_a   1.000
_cell.length_b   1.000
_cell.length_c   1.000
_cell.angle_alpha   90.00
_cell.angle_beta   90.00
_cell.angle_gamma   90.00
#
_symmetry.space_group_name_H-M   'P 1'
#
loop_
_entity.id
_entity.type
_entity.pdbx_description
1 polymer ?
#
loop_
_entity_poly.entity_id
_entity_poly.type
_entity_poly.pdbx_seq_one_letter_code
_entity_poly.pdbx_strand_id
1 'polypeptide(L)'
;MIPGFEDQLINKKINSDFEIKTNFPDDYFKKDLAGKEAVFKINLKEVQENVPSKINKDLYEKLAMEVKNEKEFRDEIKKRMENESVTQEKALTKDSMYELLLKINKFSAPQCTIREQSELMRKEALSRIGRNPEEESDNDLFPLDTFKENAEKRVKLIFYLLLY
;
A
#
# COMPACT_ATOMS: atom_id res chain seq x y z
N MET A 1 14.15 1.35 7.44
CA MET A 1 15.50 1.98 7.56
C MET A 1 16.44 1.34 6.56
N ILE A 2 17.68 1.82 6.45
CA ILE A 2 18.70 1.18 5.61
C ILE A 2 19.00 -0.22 6.19
N PRO A 3 19.16 -1.26 5.36
CA PRO A 3 19.58 -2.58 5.83
C PRO A 3 20.84 -2.51 6.70
N GLY A 4 20.88 -3.25 7.82
CA GLY A 4 22.02 -3.26 8.75
C GLY A 4 22.11 -2.05 9.69
N PHE A 5 21.25 -1.03 9.55
CA PHE A 5 21.21 0.10 10.47
C PHE A 5 20.66 -0.30 11.85
N GLU A 6 19.55 -1.06 11.86
CA GLU A 6 18.89 -1.49 13.09
C GLU A 6 19.75 -2.50 13.88
N ASP A 7 20.52 -3.35 13.20
CA ASP A 7 21.40 -4.33 13.83
C ASP A 7 22.50 -3.66 14.68
N GLN A 8 22.99 -2.50 14.25
CA GLN A 8 24.02 -1.74 14.97
C GLN A 8 23.46 -0.95 16.16
N LEU A 9 22.13 -0.82 16.28
CA LEU A 9 21.46 -0.24 17.45
C LEU A 9 21.27 -1.24 18.60
N ILE A 10 21.35 -2.54 18.32
CA ILE A 10 21.17 -3.59 19.32
C ILE A 10 22.26 -3.49 20.40
N ASN A 11 21.87 -3.63 21.67
CA ASN A 11 22.74 -3.57 22.86
C ASN A 11 23.42 -2.21 23.13
N LYS A 12 22.97 -1.12 22.48
CA LYS A 12 23.44 0.23 22.81
C LYS A 12 22.77 0.75 24.08
N LYS A 13 23.51 1.50 24.91
CA LYS A 13 23.00 2.04 26.17
C LYS A 13 22.25 3.35 25.95
N ILE A 14 21.23 3.58 26.77
CA ILE A 14 20.52 4.87 26.84
C ILE A 14 21.50 5.98 27.23
N ASN A 15 21.34 7.15 26.63
CA ASN A 15 22.21 8.32 26.75
C ASN A 15 23.65 8.08 26.26
N SER A 16 23.85 7.15 25.32
CA SER A 16 25.14 7.01 24.63
C SER A 16 25.10 7.69 23.26
N ASP A 17 26.19 8.39 22.95
CA ASP A 17 26.50 8.88 21.62
C ASP A 17 27.37 7.85 20.91
N PHE A 18 26.95 7.42 19.73
CA PHE A 18 27.73 6.50 18.90
C PHE A 18 27.53 6.78 17.42
N GLU A 19 28.48 6.30 16.62
CA GLU A 19 28.46 6.42 15.18
C GLU A 19 28.15 5.06 14.54
N ILE A 20 27.16 5.04 13.64
CA ILE A 20 26.85 3.90 12.78
C ILE A 20 27.36 4.22 11.38
N LYS A 21 28.21 3.36 10.82
CA LYS A 21 28.59 3.41 9.41
C LYS A 21 27.74 2.40 8.64
N THR A 22 27.00 2.86 7.64
CA THR A 22 26.22 2.00 6.76
C THR A 22 26.21 2.57 5.34
N ASN A 23 25.99 1.69 4.37
CA ASN A 23 25.91 2.06 2.96
C ASN A 23 24.45 2.06 2.52
N PHE A 24 24.06 3.09 1.78
CA PHE A 24 22.75 3.08 1.13
C PHE A 24 22.72 1.99 0.06
N PRO A 25 21.58 1.29 -0.10
CA PRO A 25 21.41 0.33 -1.18
C PRO A 25 21.53 1.02 -2.55
N ASP A 26 21.90 0.26 -3.58
CA ASP A 26 21.98 0.78 -4.95
C ASP A 26 20.61 1.20 -5.50
N ASP A 27 19.53 0.59 -5.00
CA ASP A 27 18.14 0.88 -5.37
C ASP A 27 17.46 1.85 -4.39
N TYR A 28 18.22 2.78 -3.79
CA TYR A 28 17.63 3.76 -2.88
C TYR A 28 16.85 4.84 -3.64
N PHE A 29 15.66 5.19 -3.16
CA PHE A 29 14.74 6.12 -3.82
C PHE A 29 15.33 7.50 -4.15
N LYS A 30 16.39 7.92 -3.44
CA LYS A 30 17.21 9.09 -3.79
C LYS A 30 18.47 8.66 -4.52
N LYS A 31 18.50 8.91 -5.84
CA LYS A 31 19.67 8.66 -6.71
C LYS A 31 20.97 9.27 -6.18
N ASP A 32 20.88 10.42 -5.52
CA ASP A 32 22.06 11.12 -4.97
C ASP A 32 22.69 10.42 -3.76
N LEU A 33 21.95 9.52 -3.11
CA LEU A 33 22.38 8.79 -1.93
C LEU A 33 22.61 7.30 -2.21
N ALA A 34 22.11 6.77 -3.32
CA ALA A 34 22.28 5.37 -3.72
C ALA A 34 23.77 4.97 -3.78
N GLY A 35 24.10 3.83 -3.16
CA GLY A 35 25.46 3.27 -3.13
C GLY A 35 26.51 4.06 -2.32
N LYS A 36 26.12 5.18 -1.69
CA LYS A 36 27.06 5.99 -0.89
C LYS A 36 27.19 5.48 0.54
N GLU A 37 28.39 5.57 1.07
CA GLU A 37 28.68 5.33 2.49
C GLU A 37 28.22 6.55 3.31
N ALA A 38 27.52 6.29 4.41
CA ALA A 38 27.04 7.32 5.32
C ALA A 38 27.37 6.98 6.78
N VAL A 39 27.76 8.01 7.52
CA VAL A 39 28.05 7.93 8.95
C VAL A 39 26.93 8.65 9.71
N PHE A 40 26.15 7.90 10.47
CA PHE A 40 25.08 8.42 11.30
C PHE A 40 25.58 8.59 12.73
N LYS A 41 25.63 9.84 13.20
CA LYS A 41 25.79 10.16 14.63
C LYS A 41 24.45 10.05 15.31
N ILE A 42 24.31 9.09 16.22
CA ILE A 42 23.05 8.80 16.91
C ILE A 42 23.22 9.11 18.39
N ASN A 43 22.30 9.90 18.91
CA ASN A 43 22.11 10.12 20.34
C ASN A 43 20.88 9.32 20.77
N LEU A 44 21.10 8.24 21.52
CA LEU A 44 20.03 7.34 21.93
C LEU A 44 19.39 7.83 23.23
N LYS A 45 18.25 8.54 23.11
CA LYS A 45 17.59 9.24 24.23
C LYS A 45 16.74 8.33 25.10
N GLU A 46 15.98 7.44 24.48
CA GLU A 46 15.02 6.61 25.18
C GLU A 46 14.88 5.27 24.46
N VAL A 47 14.69 4.20 25.23
CA VAL A 47 14.31 2.88 24.70
C VAL A 47 12.99 2.54 25.35
N GLN A 48 11.96 2.42 24.52
CA GLN A 48 10.64 1.99 24.94
C GLN A 48 10.42 0.57 24.45
N GLU A 49 9.87 -0.28 25.31
CA GLU A 49 9.46 -1.63 24.92
C GLU A 49 7.96 -1.63 24.67
N ASN A 50 7.54 -2.24 23.55
CA ASN A 50 6.13 -2.49 23.29
C ASN A 50 5.66 -3.63 24.20
N VAL A 51 5.06 -3.25 25.33
CA VAL A 51 4.37 -4.22 26.20
C VAL A 51 3.00 -4.52 25.59
N PRO A 52 2.61 -5.79 25.42
CA PRO A 52 1.27 -6.13 24.96
C PRO A 52 0.25 -5.53 25.93
N SER A 53 -0.65 -4.70 25.39
CA SER A 53 -1.72 -4.09 26.20
C SER A 53 -2.64 -5.17 26.72
N LYS A 54 -3.07 -5.06 27.98
CA LYS A 54 -4.08 -5.97 28.54
C LYS A 54 -5.40 -5.76 27.80
N ILE A 55 -6.10 -6.85 27.49
CA ILE A 55 -7.41 -6.80 26.86
C ILE A 55 -8.44 -6.33 27.91
N ASN A 56 -8.65 -5.02 27.96
CA ASN A 56 -9.46 -4.35 28.97
C ASN A 56 -10.22 -3.16 28.37
N LYS A 57 -11.03 -2.49 29.20
CA LYS A 57 -11.87 -1.36 28.78
C LYS A 57 -11.07 -0.20 28.16
N ASP A 58 -9.87 0.08 28.66
CA ASP A 58 -8.98 1.13 28.12
C ASP A 58 -8.55 0.82 26.68
N LEU A 59 -8.26 -0.45 26.37
CA LEU A 59 -7.96 -0.88 25.01
C LEU A 59 -9.16 -0.72 24.07
N TYR A 60 -10.37 -1.06 24.54
CA TYR A 60 -11.59 -0.94 23.74
C TYR A 60 -11.90 0.51 23.39
N GLU A 61 -11.75 1.42 24.37
CA GLU A 61 -11.93 2.86 24.16
C GLU A 61 -10.90 3.42 23.17
N LYS A 62 -9.62 3.02 23.29
CA LYS A 62 -8.56 3.42 22.33
C LYS A 62 -8.80 2.94 20.90
N LEU A 63 -9.39 1.75 20.74
CA LEU A 63 -9.73 1.20 19.44
C LEU A 63 -11.11 1.64 18.94
N ALA A 64 -11.81 2.52 19.67
CA ALA A 64 -13.18 2.95 19.41
C ALA A 64 -14.13 1.75 19.18
N MET A 65 -13.97 0.69 19.97
CA MET A 65 -14.78 -0.53 19.90
C MET A 65 -15.84 -0.54 20.99
N GLU A 66 -17.11 -0.72 20.60
CA GLU A 66 -18.25 -0.83 21.52
C GLU A 66 -18.39 -2.25 22.11
N VAL A 67 -17.38 -2.70 22.86
CA VAL A 67 -17.35 -4.04 23.48
C VAL A 67 -17.20 -3.96 25.00
N LYS A 68 -17.88 -4.86 25.72
CA LYS A 68 -17.95 -4.82 27.19
C LYS A 68 -16.96 -5.77 27.87
N ASN A 69 -16.53 -6.81 27.18
CA ASN A 69 -15.68 -7.86 27.74
C ASN A 69 -14.74 -8.47 26.67
N GLU A 70 -13.76 -9.25 27.12
CA GLU A 70 -12.76 -9.86 26.24
C GLU A 70 -13.39 -10.80 25.20
N LYS A 71 -14.48 -11.50 25.56
CA LYS A 71 -15.18 -12.40 24.66
C LYS A 71 -15.77 -11.63 23.47
N GLU A 72 -16.49 -10.55 23.75
CA GLU A 72 -17.05 -9.65 22.72
C GLU A 72 -15.96 -9.01 21.86
N PHE A 73 -14.83 -8.61 22.46
CA PHE A 73 -13.68 -8.10 21.72
C PHE A 73 -13.11 -9.13 20.72
N ARG A 74 -12.92 -10.37 21.17
CA ARG A 74 -12.43 -11.46 20.32
C ARG A 74 -13.44 -11.83 19.22
N ASP A 75 -14.73 -11.86 19.55
CA ASP A 75 -15.80 -12.17 18.60
C ASP A 75 -15.91 -11.08 17.52
N GLU A 76 -15.79 -9.80 17.88
CA GLU A 76 -15.80 -8.69 16.92
C GLU A 76 -14.57 -8.71 16.01
N ILE A 77 -13.37 -8.96 16.54
CA ILE A 77 -12.16 -9.14 15.72
C ILE A 77 -12.34 -10.33 14.77
N LYS A 78 -12.81 -11.46 15.28
CA LYS A 78 -13.04 -12.66 14.47
C LYS A 78 -14.02 -12.37 13.34
N LYS A 79 -15.13 -11.68 13.62
CA LYS A 79 -16.11 -11.27 12.63
C LYS A 79 -15.52 -10.35 11.56
N ARG A 80 -14.65 -9.40 11.94
CA ARG A 80 -13.94 -8.53 10.99
C ARG A 80 -13.02 -9.34 10.08
N MET A 81 -12.24 -10.25 10.65
CA MET A 81 -11.35 -11.14 9.89
C MET A 81 -12.13 -12.08 8.96
N GLU A 82 -13.25 -12.62 9.40
CA GLU A 82 -14.13 -13.45 8.57
C GLU A 82 -14.71 -12.65 7.40
N ASN A 83 -15.20 -11.44 7.65
CA ASN A 83 -15.71 -10.56 6.60
C ASN A 83 -14.62 -10.15 5.60
N GLU A 84 -13.40 -9.86 6.07
CA GLU A 84 -12.25 -9.56 5.24
C GLU A 84 -11.88 -10.77 4.38
N SER A 85 -11.81 -11.96 4.97
CA SER A 85 -11.54 -13.22 4.27
C SER A 85 -12.57 -13.50 3.17
N VAL A 86 -13.88 -13.39 3.47
CA VAL A 86 -14.95 -13.58 2.49
C VAL A 86 -14.88 -12.53 1.37
N THR A 87 -14.53 -11.30 1.70
CA THR A 87 -14.37 -10.23 0.70
C THR A 87 -13.18 -10.51 -0.21
N GLN A 88 -12.06 -10.97 0.36
CA GLN A 88 -10.86 -11.34 -0.37
C GLN A 88 -11.10 -12.56 -1.27
N GLU A 89 -11.77 -13.59 -0.78
CA GLU A 89 -12.12 -14.78 -1.56
C GLU A 89 -13.01 -14.41 -2.76
N LYS A 90 -14.02 -13.57 -2.54
CA LYS A 90 -14.88 -13.06 -3.61
C LYS A 90 -14.10 -12.24 -4.64
N ALA A 91 -13.17 -11.39 -4.19
CA ALA A 91 -12.32 -10.61 -5.09
C ALA A 91 -11.43 -11.53 -5.94
N LEU A 92 -10.74 -12.49 -5.33
CA LEU A 92 -9.88 -13.45 -6.04
C LEU A 92 -10.65 -14.31 -7.04
N THR A 93 -11.84 -14.78 -6.65
CA THR A 93 -12.72 -15.56 -7.52
C THR A 93 -13.16 -14.73 -8.72
N LYS A 94 -13.58 -13.48 -8.47
CA LYS A 94 -14.01 -12.53 -9.51
C LYS A 94 -12.87 -12.19 -10.47
N ASP A 95 -11.68 -11.93 -9.96
CA ASP A 95 -10.48 -11.65 -10.76
C ASP A 95 -10.13 -12.85 -11.64
N SER A 96 -10.16 -14.07 -11.07
CA SER A 96 -9.94 -15.30 -11.82
C SER A 96 -10.96 -15.48 -12.96
N MET A 97 -12.24 -15.21 -12.70
CA MET A 97 -13.28 -15.23 -13.73
C MET A 97 -13.01 -14.21 -14.84
N TYR A 98 -12.62 -12.99 -14.47
CA TYR A 98 -12.29 -11.93 -15.43
C TYR A 98 -11.09 -12.27 -16.30
N GLU A 99 -10.04 -12.84 -15.73
CA GLU A 99 -8.90 -13.32 -16.51
C GLU A 99 -9.29 -14.40 -17.51
N LEU A 100 -10.14 -15.35 -17.11
CA LEU A 100 -10.64 -16.40 -18.01
C LEU A 100 -11.47 -15.80 -19.14
N LEU A 101 -12.37 -14.85 -18.83
CA LEU A 101 -13.18 -14.16 -19.84
C LEU A 101 -12.31 -13.42 -20.86
N LEU A 102 -11.25 -12.73 -20.40
CA LEU A 102 -10.30 -12.05 -21.26
C LEU A 102 -9.44 -13.01 -22.10
N LYS A 103 -9.13 -14.21 -21.58
CA LYS A 103 -8.39 -15.25 -22.32
C LYS A 103 -9.23 -15.89 -23.43
N ILE A 104 -10.51 -16.15 -23.16
CA ILE A 104 -11.42 -16.79 -24.13
C ILE A 104 -11.77 -15.82 -25.26
N ASN A 105 -11.99 -14.55 -24.93
CA ASN A 105 -12.50 -13.56 -25.89
C ASN A 105 -11.38 -12.67 -26.45
N LYS A 106 -10.97 -12.95 -27.68
CA LYS A 106 -10.00 -12.12 -28.41
C LYS A 106 -10.72 -11.06 -29.23
N PHE A 107 -11.04 -9.92 -28.61
CA PHE A 107 -11.47 -8.73 -29.33
C PHE A 107 -10.60 -7.53 -28.96
N SER A 108 -10.52 -6.56 -29.86
CA SER A 108 -9.74 -5.33 -29.66
C SER A 108 -10.67 -4.21 -29.23
N ALA A 109 -10.31 -3.51 -28.15
CA ALA A 109 -11.03 -2.33 -27.71
C ALA A 109 -10.54 -1.09 -28.50
N PRO A 110 -11.43 -0.15 -28.86
CA PRO A 110 -11.04 1.10 -29.50
C PRO A 110 -9.99 1.87 -28.70
N GLN A 111 -8.97 2.42 -29.36
CA GLN A 111 -7.92 3.19 -28.66
C GLN A 111 -8.47 4.43 -27.94
N CYS A 112 -9.54 5.05 -28.46
CA CYS A 112 -10.19 6.19 -27.81
C CYS A 112 -10.75 5.82 -26.43
N THR A 113 -11.42 4.68 -26.30
CA THR A 113 -12.00 4.26 -25.02
C THR A 113 -10.92 3.81 -24.02
N ILE A 114 -9.83 3.20 -24.49
CA ILE A 114 -8.66 2.89 -23.65
C ILE A 114 -8.02 4.17 -23.11
N ARG A 115 -7.87 5.20 -23.95
CA ARG A 115 -7.32 6.49 -23.54
C ARG A 115 -8.21 7.17 -22.51
N GLU A 116 -9.53 7.24 -22.74
CA GLU A 116 -10.48 7.81 -21.79
C GLU A 116 -10.44 7.11 -20.43
N GLN A 117 -10.38 5.77 -20.41
CA GLN A 117 -10.24 5.02 -19.16
C GLN A 117 -8.89 5.26 -18.49
N SER A 118 -7.80 5.40 -19.24
CA SER A 118 -6.47 5.69 -18.69
C SER A 118 -6.43 7.08 -18.02
N GLU A 119 -7.07 8.09 -18.63
CA GLU A 119 -7.22 9.43 -18.05
C GLU A 119 -8.05 9.41 -16.77
N LEU A 120 -9.15 8.65 -16.75
CA LEU A 120 -9.97 8.47 -15.56
C LEU A 120 -9.16 7.84 -14.41
N MET A 121 -8.39 6.80 -14.71
CA MET A 121 -7.52 6.12 -13.73
C MET A 121 -6.41 7.04 -13.22
N ARG A 122 -5.81 7.86 -14.10
CA ARG A 122 -4.82 8.89 -13.71
C ARG A 122 -5.45 9.92 -12.78
N LYS A 123 -6.65 10.42 -13.11
CA LYS A 123 -7.40 11.36 -12.27
C LYS A 123 -7.70 10.78 -10.88
N GLU A 124 -8.15 9.53 -10.80
CA GLU A 124 -8.36 8.84 -9.53
C GLU A 124 -7.07 8.71 -8.71
N ALA A 125 -5.95 8.37 -9.36
CA ALA A 125 -4.65 8.25 -8.70
C ALA A 125 -4.17 9.59 -8.12
N LEU A 126 -4.32 10.69 -8.86
CA LEU A 126 -3.99 12.04 -8.41
C LEU A 126 -4.88 12.50 -7.25
N SER A 127 -6.19 12.24 -7.33
CA SER A 127 -7.11 12.54 -6.23
C SER A 127 -6.76 11.79 -4.95
N ARG A 128 -6.31 10.53 -5.03
CA ARG A 128 -5.91 9.73 -3.85
C ARG A 128 -4.74 10.33 -3.09
N ILE A 129 -3.84 11.02 -3.78
CA ILE A 129 -2.70 11.72 -3.17
C ILE A 129 -3.00 13.19 -2.86
N GLY A 130 -4.26 13.61 -2.99
CA GLY A 130 -4.70 14.98 -2.70
C GLY A 130 -4.21 16.03 -3.71
N ARG A 131 -3.88 15.62 -4.95
CA ARG A 131 -3.45 16.55 -6.01
C ARG A 131 -4.53 16.76 -7.06
N ASN A 132 -4.57 17.98 -7.59
CA ASN A 132 -5.50 18.33 -8.67
C ASN A 132 -4.94 17.91 -10.04
N PRO A 133 -5.72 17.21 -10.88
CA PRO A 133 -5.28 16.78 -12.21
C PRO A 133 -4.94 17.93 -13.16
N GLU A 134 -5.56 19.10 -12.96
CA GLU A 134 -5.41 20.27 -13.82
C GLU A 134 -4.09 21.02 -13.57
N GLU A 135 -3.54 20.94 -12.35
CA GLU A 135 -2.28 21.61 -11.97
C GLU A 135 -1.05 20.75 -12.27
N GLU A 136 -1.22 19.43 -12.33
CA GLU A 136 -0.13 18.46 -12.51
C GLU A 136 -0.02 17.97 -13.98
N SER A 137 -0.66 18.67 -14.93
CA SER A 137 -0.62 18.26 -16.35
C SER A 137 0.79 18.32 -16.96
N ASP A 138 1.66 19.20 -16.42
CA ASP A 138 3.05 19.39 -16.83
C ASP A 138 4.06 18.52 -16.06
N ASN A 139 3.66 17.99 -14.89
CA ASN A 139 4.51 17.09 -14.12
C ASN A 139 4.21 15.66 -14.56
N ASP A 140 5.27 14.92 -14.92
CA ASP A 140 5.26 13.53 -15.38
C ASP A 140 4.83 12.52 -14.27
N LEU A 141 4.04 12.98 -13.30
CA LEU A 141 3.53 12.20 -12.20
C LEU A 141 2.40 11.30 -12.70
N PHE A 142 2.66 10.00 -12.67
CA PHE A 142 1.81 8.93 -13.22
C PHE A 142 1.56 9.08 -14.74
N PRO A 143 2.57 8.77 -15.57
CA PRO A 143 2.42 8.80 -17.02
C PRO A 143 1.25 7.93 -17.49
N LEU A 144 0.51 8.37 -18.50
CA LEU A 144 -0.68 7.66 -18.99
C LEU A 144 -0.40 6.23 -19.43
N ASP A 145 0.81 5.97 -19.96
CA ASP A 145 1.22 4.63 -20.37
C ASP A 145 1.26 3.64 -19.19
N THR A 146 1.44 4.10 -17.96
CA THR A 146 1.39 3.23 -16.76
C THR A 146 -0.01 2.68 -16.49
N PHE A 147 -1.06 3.33 -17.01
CA PHE A 147 -2.45 2.90 -16.85
C PHE A 147 -2.99 2.13 -18.05
N LYS A 148 -2.33 2.21 -19.21
CA LYS A 148 -2.84 1.71 -20.48
C LYS A 148 -3.20 0.23 -20.46
N GLU A 149 -2.35 -0.62 -19.88
CA GLU A 149 -2.61 -2.07 -19.81
C GLU A 149 -3.86 -2.38 -18.95
N ASN A 150 -3.96 -1.74 -17.78
CA ASN A 150 -5.08 -1.94 -16.87
C ASN A 150 -6.38 -1.33 -17.43
N ALA A 151 -6.28 -0.17 -18.09
CA ALA A 151 -7.38 0.46 -18.80
C ALA A 151 -7.89 -0.44 -19.92
N GLU A 152 -7.02 -1.06 -20.72
CA GLU A 152 -7.42 -2.00 -21.77
C GLU A 152 -8.18 -3.21 -21.19
N LYS A 153 -7.68 -3.82 -20.12
CA LYS A 153 -8.37 -4.93 -19.43
C LYS A 153 -9.76 -4.49 -18.94
N ARG A 154 -9.86 -3.32 -18.32
CA ARG A 154 -11.11 -2.77 -17.78
C ARG A 154 -12.12 -2.46 -18.90
N VAL A 155 -11.67 -1.84 -19.98
CA VAL A 155 -12.51 -1.56 -21.17
C VAL A 155 -13.04 -2.87 -21.74
N LYS A 156 -12.17 -3.86 -21.98
CA LYS A 156 -12.59 -5.16 -22.51
C LYS A 156 -13.63 -5.84 -21.63
N LEU A 157 -13.45 -5.80 -20.31
CA LEU A 157 -14.43 -6.34 -19.37
C LEU A 157 -15.77 -5.59 -19.44
N ILE A 158 -15.75 -4.25 -19.48
CA ILE A 158 -16.96 -3.43 -19.60
C ILE A 158 -17.72 -3.75 -20.88
N PHE A 159 -17.03 -3.79 -22.03
CA PHE A 159 -17.67 -4.15 -23.30
C PHE A 159 -18.31 -5.54 -23.25
N TYR A 160 -17.64 -6.52 -22.62
CA TYR A 160 -18.20 -7.86 -22.47
C TYR A 160 -19.46 -7.88 -21.58
N LEU A 161 -19.42 -7.17 -20.45
CA LEU A 161 -20.55 -7.07 -19.50
C LEU A 161 -21.72 -6.23 -20.02
N LEU A 162 -21.51 -5.37 -21.03
CA LEU A 162 -22.58 -4.59 -21.66
C LEU A 162 -23.27 -5.34 -22.81
N LEU A 163 -22.62 -6.35 -23.37
CA LEU A 163 -23.13 -7.13 -24.50
C LEU A 163 -23.98 -8.34 -24.09
N TYR A 164 -24.10 -8.61 -22.77
CA TYR A 164 -24.88 -9.70 -22.17
C TYR A 164 -25.60 -9.24 -20.92
#